data_AF-A0A9E4RR45-F1
#
_entry.id   AF-A0A9E4RR45-F1
#
_cell.length_a   1.000
_cell.length_b   1.000
_cell.length_c   1.000
_cell.angle_alpha   90.00
_cell.angle_beta   90.00
_cell.angle_gamma   90.00
#
_symmetry.space_group_name_H-M   'P 1'
#
loop_
_entity.id
_entity.type
_entity.pdbx_description
1 polymer ?
#
loop_
_entity_poly.entity_id
_entity_poly.type
_entity_poly.pdbx_seq_one_letter_code
_entity_poly.pdbx_strand_id
1 'polypeptide(L)'
;NDTNMAAQQYDLLIPAEGTLLVGGFGAVDRFLGLLSQTLGNLDQAAAHFDDALAFCRRAGYRPELAWTCCDYADALLERADEGDRSKAVSLLDESLTISTELGMRPLMARVTALLEGAETLPVKAPAYPDGLTAREIEVLQLIAIGKSNQEIADALVITLRTAGNHVANILNKTGLANRTEAAAYAIRQGIA
;
A
#
# COMPACT_ATOMS: atom_id res chain seq x y z
N ASN A 1 9.10 -25.88 4.76
CA ASN A 1 9.15 -24.59 4.05
C ASN A 1 7.95 -23.80 4.48
N ASP A 2 8.16 -22.64 5.10
CA ASP A 2 7.12 -21.92 5.86
C ASP A 2 5.90 -21.56 5.00
N THR A 3 6.11 -21.30 3.71
CA THR A 3 5.08 -21.03 2.72
C THR A 3 4.07 -22.18 2.53
N ASN A 4 4.52 -23.43 2.57
CA ASN A 4 3.64 -24.59 2.37
C ASN A 4 2.79 -24.88 3.62
N MET A 5 3.35 -24.62 4.80
CA MET A 5 2.59 -24.69 6.06
C MET A 5 1.57 -23.56 6.16
N ALA A 6 1.95 -22.34 5.74
CA ALA A 6 1.05 -21.20 5.71
C ALA A 6 -0.18 -21.43 4.81
N ALA A 7 0.02 -21.98 3.60
CA ALA A 7 -1.08 -22.29 2.69
C ALA A 7 -2.08 -23.29 3.29
N GLN A 8 -1.60 -24.37 3.92
CA GLN A 8 -2.47 -25.36 4.56
C GLN A 8 -3.28 -24.78 5.72
N GLN A 9 -2.68 -23.91 6.52
CA GLN A 9 -3.36 -23.24 7.63
C GLN A 9 -4.38 -22.20 7.15
N TYR A 10 -4.09 -21.52 6.03
CA TYR A 10 -5.00 -20.56 5.43
C TYR A 10 -6.31 -21.24 5.01
N ASP A 11 -6.22 -22.32 4.23
CA ASP A 11 -7.39 -23.06 3.74
C ASP A 11 -8.28 -23.60 4.88
N LEU A 12 -7.69 -23.93 6.02
CA LEU A 12 -8.41 -24.40 7.21
C LEU A 12 -9.19 -23.29 7.93
N LEU A 13 -8.74 -22.03 7.83
CA LEU A 13 -9.29 -20.91 8.58
C LEU A 13 -10.33 -20.10 7.80
N ILE A 14 -10.34 -20.16 6.47
CA ILE A 14 -11.34 -19.47 5.61
C ILE A 14 -12.79 -19.69 6.11
N PRO A 15 -13.24 -20.92 6.46
CA PRO A 15 -14.63 -21.12 6.86
C PRO A 15 -15.02 -20.43 8.18
N ALA A 16 -14.06 -19.89 8.93
CA ALA A 16 -14.26 -19.26 10.24
C ALA A 16 -14.03 -17.73 10.22
N GLU A 17 -13.99 -17.11 9.04
CA GLU A 17 -13.88 -15.65 8.86
C GLU A 17 -14.90 -14.87 9.72
N GLY A 18 -14.48 -13.73 10.28
CA GLY A 18 -15.31 -12.90 11.15
C GLY A 18 -15.58 -13.47 12.56
N THR A 19 -14.85 -14.51 12.97
CA THR A 19 -14.98 -15.12 14.31
C THR A 19 -13.67 -15.03 15.11
N LEU A 20 -13.71 -15.49 16.37
CA LEU A 20 -12.51 -15.67 17.19
C LEU A 20 -12.01 -17.10 17.08
N LEU A 21 -10.69 -17.28 17.09
CA LEU A 21 -10.11 -18.59 17.30
C LEU A 21 -10.58 -19.17 18.64
N VAL A 22 -10.88 -20.47 18.64
CA VAL A 22 -11.29 -21.21 19.85
C VAL A 22 -10.25 -20.98 20.95
N GLY A 23 -10.71 -20.45 22.10
CA GLY A 23 -9.85 -20.05 23.21
C GLY A 23 -9.54 -18.55 23.31
N GLY A 24 -10.02 -17.72 22.36
CA GLY A 24 -9.88 -16.26 22.43
C GLY A 24 -8.50 -15.74 22.03
N PHE A 25 -7.72 -16.54 21.29
CA PHE A 25 -6.35 -16.22 20.88
C PHE A 25 -6.24 -15.21 19.73
N GLY A 26 -7.34 -14.60 19.32
CA GLY A 26 -7.39 -13.50 18.37
C GLY A 26 -8.47 -13.64 17.31
N ALA A 27 -8.68 -12.58 16.53
CA ALA A 27 -9.61 -12.58 15.40
C ALA A 27 -9.06 -13.48 14.28
N VAL A 28 -9.89 -14.37 13.73
CA VAL A 28 -9.47 -15.28 12.64
C VAL A 28 -8.88 -14.50 11.47
N ASP A 29 -9.49 -13.36 11.15
CA ASP A 29 -9.09 -12.50 10.03
C ASP A 29 -7.66 -11.94 10.19
N ARG A 30 -7.21 -11.68 11.43
CA ARG A 30 -5.81 -11.28 11.68
C ARG A 30 -4.83 -12.38 11.29
N PHE A 31 -5.17 -13.65 11.55
CA PHE A 31 -4.32 -14.78 11.16
C PHE A 31 -4.36 -15.02 9.65
N LEU A 32 -5.54 -14.87 9.02
CA LEU A 32 -5.65 -14.91 7.55
C LEU A 32 -4.81 -13.80 6.89
N GLY A 33 -4.75 -12.61 7.51
CA GLY A 33 -3.87 -11.50 7.12
C GLY A 33 -2.39 -11.88 7.17
N LEU A 34 -1.92 -12.37 8.32
CA LEU A 34 -0.53 -12.81 8.50
C LEU A 34 -0.12 -13.95 7.54
N LEU A 35 -1.01 -14.91 7.32
CA LEU A 35 -0.78 -16.01 6.39
C LEU A 35 -0.71 -15.50 4.95
N SER A 36 -1.63 -14.61 4.56
CA SER A 36 -1.62 -13.99 3.23
C SER A 36 -0.36 -13.17 2.99
N GLN A 37 0.11 -12.43 4.00
CA GLN A 37 1.39 -11.70 3.96
C GLN A 37 2.56 -12.66 3.76
N THR A 38 2.63 -13.74 4.54
CA THR A 38 3.68 -14.77 4.42
C THR A 38 3.70 -15.44 3.03
N LEU A 39 2.54 -15.52 2.37
CA LEU A 39 2.41 -16.03 1.00
C LEU A 39 2.74 -14.98 -0.08
N GLY A 40 3.02 -13.74 0.30
CA GLY A 40 3.28 -12.61 -0.62
C GLY A 40 2.02 -11.99 -1.23
N ASN A 41 0.83 -12.39 -0.77
CA ASN A 41 -0.46 -11.89 -1.27
C ASN A 41 -0.89 -10.65 -0.48
N LEU A 42 -0.16 -9.55 -0.66
CA LEU A 42 -0.26 -8.37 0.21
C LEU A 42 -1.60 -7.63 0.14
N ASP A 43 -2.27 -7.61 -1.02
CA ASP A 43 -3.62 -7.04 -1.14
C ASP A 43 -4.67 -7.85 -0.40
N GLN A 44 -4.56 -9.17 -0.47
CA GLN A 44 -5.43 -10.07 0.27
C GLN A 44 -5.17 -9.98 1.77
N ALA A 45 -3.90 -9.85 2.17
CA ALA A 45 -3.53 -9.60 3.56
C ALA A 45 -4.18 -8.31 4.09
N ALA A 46 -4.13 -7.23 3.29
CA ALA A 46 -4.71 -5.95 3.64
C ALA A 46 -6.23 -6.03 3.86
N ALA A 47 -6.96 -6.76 3.01
CA ALA A 47 -8.40 -6.97 3.17
C ALA A 47 -8.72 -7.68 4.50
N HIS A 48 -8.03 -8.79 4.78
CA HIS A 48 -8.18 -9.54 6.03
C HIS A 48 -7.87 -8.71 7.28
N PHE A 49 -6.86 -7.86 7.23
CA PHE A 49 -6.56 -6.96 8.34
C PHE A 49 -7.62 -5.86 8.53
N ASP A 50 -8.18 -5.30 7.45
CA ASP A 50 -9.28 -4.34 7.56
C ASP A 50 -10.51 -4.98 8.24
N ASP A 51 -10.83 -6.24 7.90
CA ASP A 51 -11.92 -7.00 8.54
C ASP A 51 -11.63 -7.30 10.02
N ALA A 52 -10.39 -7.70 10.34
CA ALA A 52 -9.93 -7.91 11.71
C ALA A 52 -10.06 -6.64 12.57
N LEU A 53 -9.65 -5.47 12.03
CA LEU A 53 -9.80 -4.18 12.71
C LEU A 53 -11.26 -3.84 12.95
N ALA A 54 -12.12 -4.03 11.94
CA ALA A 54 -13.54 -3.77 12.05
C ALA A 54 -14.18 -4.66 13.12
N PHE A 55 -13.80 -5.94 13.19
CA PHE A 55 -14.22 -6.86 14.23
C PHE A 55 -13.78 -6.39 15.62
N CYS A 56 -12.48 -6.12 15.80
CA CYS A 56 -11.92 -5.74 17.11
C CYS A 56 -12.54 -4.45 17.66
N ARG A 57 -12.77 -3.46 16.77
CA ARG A 57 -13.42 -2.19 17.13
C ARG A 57 -14.88 -2.39 17.56
N ARG A 58 -15.63 -3.23 16.84
CA ARG A 58 -17.02 -3.58 17.23
C ARG A 58 -17.08 -4.35 18.53
N ALA A 59 -16.16 -5.28 18.74
CA ALA A 59 -16.11 -6.13 19.94
C ALA A 59 -15.50 -5.42 21.17
N GLY A 60 -14.80 -4.29 20.98
CA GLY A 60 -14.10 -3.58 22.05
C GLY A 60 -12.84 -4.30 22.56
N TYR A 61 -12.28 -5.21 21.76
CA TYR A 61 -11.14 -6.05 22.16
C TYR A 61 -9.82 -5.32 21.97
N ARG A 62 -9.50 -4.45 22.95
CA ARG A 62 -8.36 -3.53 22.86
C ARG A 62 -6.99 -4.20 22.66
N PRO A 63 -6.61 -5.28 23.39
CA PRO A 63 -5.31 -5.92 23.16
C PRO A 63 -5.17 -6.48 21.75
N GLU A 64 -6.23 -7.10 21.24
CA GLU A 64 -6.26 -7.68 19.89
C GLU A 64 -6.22 -6.60 18.81
N LEU A 65 -6.91 -5.48 19.04
CA LEU A 65 -6.85 -4.32 18.18
C LEU A 65 -5.42 -3.80 18.03
N ALA A 66 -4.68 -3.67 19.14
CA ALA A 66 -3.30 -3.17 19.12
C ALA A 66 -2.37 -4.10 18.33
N TRP A 67 -2.46 -5.42 18.56
CA TRP A 67 -1.68 -6.38 17.78
C TRP A 67 -2.03 -6.34 16.29
N THR A 68 -3.31 -6.25 15.95
CA THR A 68 -3.79 -6.18 14.56
C THR A 68 -3.30 -4.91 13.87
N CYS A 69 -3.35 -3.75 14.55
CA CYS A 69 -2.79 -2.51 14.01
C CYS A 69 -1.29 -2.63 13.70
N CYS A 70 -0.51 -3.26 14.60
CA CYS A 70 0.92 -3.46 14.40
C CYS A 70 1.23 -4.37 13.20
N ASP A 71 0.56 -5.52 13.11
CA ASP A 71 0.77 -6.47 12.00
C ASP A 71 0.30 -5.91 10.66
N TYR A 72 -0.80 -5.17 10.66
CA TYR A 72 -1.27 -4.56 9.44
C TYR A 72 -0.33 -3.45 8.97
N ALA A 73 0.20 -2.63 9.88
CA ALA A 73 1.20 -1.64 9.54
C ALA A 73 2.46 -2.26 8.91
N ASP A 74 2.91 -3.40 9.45
CA ASP A 74 4.03 -4.18 8.90
C ASP A 74 3.74 -4.61 7.44
N ALA A 75 2.57 -5.20 7.20
CA ALA A 75 2.13 -5.61 5.86
C ALA A 75 2.00 -4.44 4.87
N LEU A 76 1.53 -3.28 5.32
CA LEU A 76 1.44 -2.07 4.50
C LEU A 76 2.82 -1.51 4.15
N LEU A 77 3.78 -1.56 5.08
CA LEU A 77 5.16 -1.16 4.82
C LEU A 77 5.85 -2.11 3.83
N GLU A 78 5.51 -3.41 3.86
CA GLU A 78 5.97 -4.38 2.87
C GLU A 78 5.35 -4.16 1.48
N ARG A 79 4.04 -3.88 1.41
CA ARG A 79 3.33 -3.60 0.16
C ARG A 79 3.81 -2.31 -0.51
N ALA A 80 3.99 -1.27 0.29
CA ALA A 80 4.54 0.01 -0.10
C ALA A 80 3.80 0.68 -1.28
N ASP A 81 2.47 0.60 -1.29
CA ASP A 81 1.64 1.34 -2.25
C ASP A 81 1.43 2.81 -1.82
N GLU A 82 0.79 3.59 -2.68
CA GLU A 82 0.45 4.97 -2.39
C GLU A 82 -0.51 5.06 -1.19
N GLY A 83 -0.12 5.84 -0.17
CA GLY A 83 -0.90 6.00 1.06
C GLY A 83 -0.65 4.95 2.14
N ASP A 84 -0.03 3.80 1.81
CA ASP A 84 0.24 2.72 2.76
C ASP A 84 1.10 3.17 3.93
N ARG A 85 2.14 3.96 3.66
CA ARG A 85 2.98 4.54 4.73
C ARG A 85 2.15 5.38 5.69
N SER A 86 1.28 6.25 5.18
CA SER A 86 0.48 7.13 6.03
C SER A 86 -0.51 6.33 6.88
N LYS A 87 -1.12 5.29 6.29
CA LYS A 87 -2.01 4.38 7.00
C LYS A 87 -1.24 3.57 8.05
N ALA A 88 -0.07 3.04 7.72
CA ALA A 88 0.81 2.30 8.63
C ALA A 88 1.22 3.13 9.84
N VAL A 89 1.66 4.37 9.65
CA VAL A 89 2.02 5.28 10.77
C VAL A 89 0.81 5.52 11.68
N SER A 90 -0.36 5.81 11.11
CA SER A 90 -1.58 6.00 11.91
C SER A 90 -1.97 4.75 12.71
N LEU A 91 -1.77 3.56 12.15
CA LEU A 91 -2.04 2.29 12.84
C LEU A 91 -1.01 2.03 13.95
N LEU A 92 0.27 2.34 13.71
CA LEU A 92 1.32 2.22 14.73
C LEU A 92 1.07 3.17 15.90
N ASP A 93 0.60 4.40 15.66
CA ASP A 93 0.20 5.34 16.72
C ASP A 93 -0.98 4.81 17.57
N GLU A 94 -2.00 4.23 16.93
CA GLU A 94 -3.12 3.59 17.61
C GLU A 94 -2.65 2.40 18.47
N SER A 95 -1.79 1.55 17.90
CA SER A 95 -1.17 0.42 18.59
C SER A 95 -0.32 0.86 19.77
N LEU A 96 0.50 1.90 19.61
CA LEU A 96 1.36 2.41 20.68
C LEU A 96 0.53 2.96 21.83
N THR A 97 -0.54 3.70 21.51
CA THR A 97 -1.46 4.25 22.51
C THR A 97 -2.05 3.14 23.37
N ILE A 98 -2.67 2.13 22.74
CA ILE A 98 -3.31 1.03 23.44
C ILE A 98 -2.29 0.19 24.23
N SER A 99 -1.16 -0.16 23.61
CA SER A 99 -0.13 -0.97 24.24
C SER A 99 0.53 -0.28 25.44
N THR A 100 0.66 1.05 25.41
CA THR A 100 1.14 1.85 26.55
C THR A 100 0.15 1.82 27.69
N GLU A 101 -1.14 2.07 27.43
CA GLU A 101 -2.18 2.03 28.45
C GLU A 101 -2.31 0.65 29.13
N LEU A 102 -2.07 -0.43 28.37
CA LEU A 102 -2.19 -1.81 28.85
C LEU A 102 -0.85 -2.39 29.37
N GLY A 103 0.27 -1.66 29.26
CA GLY A 103 1.58 -2.12 29.69
C GLY A 103 2.16 -3.27 28.85
N MET A 104 1.78 -3.38 27.57
CA MET A 104 2.19 -4.45 26.65
C MET A 104 3.61 -4.23 26.09
N ARG A 105 4.62 -4.30 26.97
CA ARG A 105 6.02 -3.96 26.65
C ARG A 105 6.59 -4.61 25.37
N PRO A 106 6.35 -5.90 25.07
CA PRO A 106 6.86 -6.51 23.83
C PRO A 106 6.28 -5.87 22.57
N LEU A 107 4.98 -5.54 22.60
CA LEU A 107 4.31 -4.87 21.48
C LEU A 107 4.82 -3.44 21.32
N MET A 108 4.99 -2.69 22.41
CA MET A 108 5.55 -1.34 22.37
C MET A 108 6.91 -1.32 21.67
N ALA A 109 7.82 -2.23 22.05
CA ALA A 109 9.16 -2.31 21.45
C ALA A 109 9.09 -2.60 19.94
N ARG A 110 8.18 -3.49 19.51
CA ARG A 110 7.99 -3.79 18.09
C ARG A 110 7.44 -2.59 17.32
N VAL A 111 6.46 -1.89 17.88
CA VAL A 111 5.87 -0.68 17.27
C VAL A 111 6.91 0.42 17.09
N THR A 112 7.76 0.66 18.12
CA THR A 112 8.86 1.63 18.02
C THR A 112 9.83 1.27 16.90
N ALA A 113 10.25 0.00 16.79
CA ALA A 113 11.15 -0.44 15.72
C ALA A 113 10.55 -0.26 14.32
N LEU A 114 9.24 -0.51 14.16
CA LEU A 114 8.54 -0.31 12.88
C LEU A 114 8.41 1.18 12.53
N LEU A 115 8.17 2.06 13.51
CA LEU A 115 8.14 3.51 13.28
C LEU A 115 9.50 4.04 12.80
N GLU A 116 10.59 3.61 13.44
CA GLU A 116 11.95 3.97 13.01
C GLU A 116 12.27 3.44 11.59
N GLY A 117 11.83 2.22 11.28
CA GLY A 117 11.93 1.65 9.94
C GLY A 117 11.11 2.43 8.90
N ALA A 118 9.89 2.84 9.25
CA ALA A 118 9.03 3.62 8.37
C ALA A 118 9.63 4.98 8.02
N GLU A 119 10.34 5.65 8.94
CA GLU A 119 11.01 6.93 8.64
C GLU A 119 12.18 6.79 7.67
N THR A 120 12.89 5.67 7.71
CA THR A 120 14.12 5.44 6.92
C THR A 120 13.89 4.83 5.55
N LEU A 121 12.73 4.21 5.32
CA LEU A 121 12.36 3.68 4.01
C LEU A 121 12.20 4.83 2.99
N PRO A 122 12.63 4.71 1.73
CA PRO A 122 12.23 5.66 0.70
C PRO A 122 10.72 5.49 0.44
N VAL A 123 9.98 6.61 0.42
CA VAL A 123 8.59 6.60 -0.07
C VAL A 123 8.64 6.11 -1.51
N LYS A 124 8.15 4.90 -1.78
CA LYS A 124 7.94 4.42 -3.15
C LYS A 124 6.90 5.37 -3.73
N ALA A 125 7.34 6.26 -4.63
CA ALA A 125 6.41 7.09 -5.38
C ALA A 125 5.37 6.15 -6.03
N PRO A 126 4.09 6.56 -6.13
CA PRO A 126 3.05 5.75 -6.74
C PRO A 126 3.58 5.03 -7.98
N ALA A 127 3.43 3.70 -8.00
CA ALA A 127 3.98 2.84 -9.03
C ALA A 127 3.16 3.00 -10.31
N TYR A 128 3.32 4.14 -10.99
CA TYR A 128 2.81 4.28 -12.34
C TYR A 128 3.65 3.41 -13.29
N PRO A 129 3.04 2.91 -14.38
CA PRO A 129 3.73 2.08 -15.36
C PRO A 129 5.11 2.64 -15.73
N ASP A 130 6.11 1.77 -15.78
CA ASP A 130 7.50 2.10 -16.12
C ASP A 130 8.17 3.19 -15.25
N GLY A 131 7.73 3.37 -14.00
CA GLY A 131 8.34 4.30 -13.04
C GLY A 131 8.05 5.77 -13.33
N LEU A 132 6.92 6.03 -14.00
CA LEU A 132 6.42 7.39 -14.19
C LEU A 132 6.02 8.03 -12.86
N THR A 133 6.10 9.35 -12.79
CA THR A 133 5.61 10.14 -11.66
C THR A 133 4.18 10.61 -11.93
N ALA A 134 3.44 11.01 -10.89
CA ALA A 134 2.10 11.57 -11.04
C ALA A 134 2.06 12.71 -12.07
N ARG A 135 3.07 13.59 -12.04
CA ARG A 135 3.16 14.71 -12.99
C ARG A 135 3.42 14.26 -14.43
N GLU A 136 4.21 13.20 -14.62
CA GLU A 136 4.44 12.62 -15.94
C GLU A 136 3.18 11.92 -16.47
N ILE A 137 2.34 11.38 -15.60
CA ILE A 137 1.04 10.79 -15.96
C ILE A 137 0.05 11.85 -16.44
N GLU A 138 -0.08 12.96 -15.72
CA GLU A 138 -0.91 14.09 -16.16
C GLU A 138 -0.47 14.59 -17.55
N VAL A 139 0.84 14.69 -17.77
CA VAL A 139 1.40 15.04 -19.09
C VAL A 139 1.06 13.97 -20.13
N LEU A 140 1.21 12.68 -19.80
CA LEU A 140 0.90 11.56 -20.68
C LEU A 140 -0.59 11.50 -21.08
N GLN A 141 -1.51 11.81 -20.17
CA GLN A 141 -2.94 11.96 -20.44
C GLN A 141 -3.22 13.05 -21.46
N LEU A 142 -2.59 14.23 -21.27
CA LEU A 142 -2.73 15.34 -22.21
C LEU A 142 -2.12 15.00 -23.59
N ILE A 143 -1.01 14.24 -23.63
CA ILE A 143 -0.47 13.71 -24.88
C ILE A 143 -1.50 12.81 -25.57
N ALA A 144 -2.17 11.93 -24.84
CA ALA A 144 -3.12 10.96 -25.38
C ALA A 144 -4.34 11.63 -26.04
N ILE A 145 -4.80 12.75 -25.50
CA ILE A 145 -5.87 13.57 -26.10
C ILE A 145 -5.37 14.56 -27.17
N GLY A 146 -4.12 14.44 -27.59
CA GLY A 146 -3.57 15.18 -28.74
C GLY A 146 -3.12 16.61 -28.45
N LYS A 147 -2.95 17.00 -27.18
CA LYS A 147 -2.44 18.33 -26.82
C LYS A 147 -1.01 18.52 -27.34
N SER A 148 -0.59 19.74 -27.59
CA SER A 148 0.81 20.12 -27.87
C SER A 148 1.57 20.43 -26.58
N ASN A 149 2.90 20.55 -26.63
CA ASN A 149 3.68 20.93 -25.44
C ASN A 149 3.31 22.33 -24.93
N GLN A 150 2.86 23.23 -25.81
CA GLN A 150 2.38 24.55 -25.40
C GLN A 150 1.05 24.44 -24.66
N GLU A 151 0.09 23.68 -25.20
CA GLU A 151 -1.19 23.47 -24.51
C GLU A 151 -1.04 22.70 -23.20
N ILE A 152 -0.06 21.78 -23.11
CA ILE A 152 0.30 21.10 -21.85
C ILE A 152 0.86 22.12 -20.86
N ALA A 153 1.77 22.98 -21.31
CA ALA A 153 2.34 24.02 -20.47
C ALA A 153 1.25 24.95 -19.91
N ASP A 154 0.30 25.34 -20.76
CA ASP A 154 -0.82 26.19 -20.39
C ASP A 154 -1.78 25.47 -19.43
N ALA A 155 -2.18 24.22 -19.74
CA ALA A 155 -3.10 23.44 -18.91
C ALA A 155 -2.54 23.13 -17.52
N LEU A 156 -1.23 22.89 -17.44
CA LEU A 156 -0.55 22.49 -16.22
C LEU A 156 0.13 23.66 -15.49
N VAL A 157 0.02 24.89 -16.03
CA VAL A 157 0.61 26.13 -15.50
C VAL A 157 2.12 25.99 -15.26
N ILE A 158 2.85 25.55 -16.29
CA ILE A 158 4.31 25.40 -16.30
C ILE A 158 4.92 26.03 -17.55
N THR A 159 6.25 26.11 -17.60
CA THR A 159 6.92 26.61 -18.81
C THR A 159 6.91 25.58 -19.94
N LEU A 160 6.93 26.04 -21.19
CA LEU A 160 7.07 25.17 -22.38
C LEU A 160 8.30 24.25 -22.29
N ARG A 161 9.41 24.76 -21.75
CA ARG A 161 10.63 23.97 -21.50
C ARG A 161 10.37 22.85 -20.50
N THR A 162 9.67 23.14 -19.41
CA THR A 162 9.30 22.15 -18.40
C THR A 162 8.40 21.07 -18.98
N ALA A 163 7.40 21.44 -19.78
CA ALA A 163 6.55 20.48 -20.49
C ALA A 163 7.37 19.59 -21.43
N GLY A 164 8.31 20.17 -22.20
CA GLY A 164 9.22 19.42 -23.06
C GLY A 164 10.09 18.42 -22.27
N ASN A 165 10.60 18.82 -21.11
CA ASN A 165 11.38 17.94 -20.23
C ASN A 165 10.55 16.76 -19.71
N HIS A 166 9.29 17.00 -19.29
CA HIS A 166 8.42 15.91 -18.87
C HIS A 166 8.16 14.92 -20.01
N VAL A 167 7.91 15.39 -21.23
CA VAL A 167 7.73 14.52 -22.40
C VAL A 167 8.99 13.71 -22.68
N ALA A 168 10.18 14.32 -22.64
CA ALA A 168 11.44 13.60 -22.83
C ALA A 168 11.66 12.53 -21.75
N ASN A 169 11.36 12.84 -20.49
CA ASN A 169 11.48 11.89 -19.40
C ASN A 169 10.51 10.71 -19.54
N ILE A 170 9.26 10.97 -19.96
CA ILE A 170 8.28 9.90 -20.25
C ILE A 170 8.84 8.94 -21.30
N LEU A 171 9.33 9.46 -22.43
CA LEU A 171 9.88 8.63 -23.51
C LEU A 171 11.08 7.80 -23.03
N ASN A 172 11.99 8.41 -22.26
CA ASN A 172 13.15 7.72 -21.71
C ASN A 172 12.76 6.60 -20.73
N LYS A 173 11.79 6.84 -19.84
CA LYS A 173 11.35 5.87 -18.84
C LYS A 173 10.58 4.70 -19.45
N THR A 174 9.73 4.99 -20.44
CA THR A 174 8.90 3.99 -21.12
C THR A 174 9.60 3.29 -22.29
N GLY A 175 10.78 3.77 -22.70
CA GLY A 175 11.53 3.25 -23.86
C GLY A 175 10.86 3.55 -25.21
N LEU A 176 9.94 4.51 -25.27
CA LEU A 176 9.20 4.87 -26.48
C LEU A 176 9.99 5.87 -27.32
N ALA A 177 9.91 5.75 -28.65
CA ALA A 177 10.70 6.57 -29.56
C ALA A 177 10.10 7.95 -29.82
N ASN A 178 8.78 8.11 -29.68
CA ASN A 178 8.10 9.34 -30.05
C ASN A 178 6.77 9.57 -29.33
N ARG A 179 6.23 10.79 -29.48
CA ARG A 179 4.97 11.23 -28.90
C ARG A 179 3.77 10.36 -29.30
N THR A 180 3.74 9.90 -30.56
CA THR A 180 2.63 9.06 -31.07
C THR A 180 2.61 7.71 -30.36
N GLU A 181 3.79 7.12 -30.14
CA GLU A 181 3.93 5.91 -29.34
C GLU A 181 3.53 6.13 -27.88
N ALA A 182 3.87 7.29 -27.29
CA ALA A 182 3.43 7.67 -25.96
C ALA A 182 1.90 7.79 -25.85
N ALA A 183 1.24 8.41 -26.84
CA ALA A 183 -0.22 8.48 -26.89
C ALA A 183 -0.86 7.08 -26.97
N ALA A 184 -0.34 6.21 -27.86
CA ALA A 184 -0.83 4.85 -27.99
C ALA A 184 -0.57 4.02 -26.71
N TYR A 185 0.56 4.25 -26.04
CA TYR A 185 0.90 3.62 -24.77
C TYR A 185 -0.09 4.01 -23.67
N ALA A 186 -0.42 5.30 -23.54
CA ALA A 186 -1.39 5.79 -22.56
C ALA A 186 -2.75 5.08 -22.69
N ILE A 187 -3.23 4.91 -23.92
CA ILE A 187 -4.47 4.19 -24.22
C ILE A 187 -4.36 2.71 -23.83
N ARG A 188 -3.25 2.04 -24.18
CA ARG A 188 -3.03 0.62 -23.84
C ARG A 188 -2.99 0.38 -22.32
N GLN A 189 -2.46 1.32 -21.56
CA GLN A 189 -2.36 1.25 -20.11
C GLN A 189 -3.62 1.73 -19.37
N GLY A 190 -4.67 2.17 -20.08
CA GLY A 190 -5.88 2.70 -19.47
C GLY A 190 -5.69 4.03 -18.73
N ILE A 191 -4.66 4.79 -19.11
CA ILE A 191 -4.33 6.09 -18.51
C ILE A 191 -5.17 7.22 -19.13
N ALA A 192 -5.58 7.05 -20.39
CA ALA A 192 -6.30 8.02 -21.21
C ALA A 192 -7.82 7.80 -21.26
#